data_AF-A0A3B7AA19-F1
#
_entry.id   AF-A0A3B7AA19-F1
#
_cell.length_a   1.000
_cell.length_b   1.000
_cell.length_c   1.000
_cell.angle_alpha   90.00
_cell.angle_beta   90.00
_cell.angle_gamma   90.00
#
_symmetry.space_group_name_H-M   'P 1'
#
loop_
_entity.id
_entity.type
_entity.pdbx_description
1 polymer ?
#
loop_
_entity_poly.entity_id
_entity_poly.type
_entity_poly.pdbx_seq_one_letter_code
_entity_poly.pdbx_strand_id
1 'polypeptide(L)'
;MMLMTRCSLALLIALLPLSASAQSIYKCVDASGSTTYSSTRLEKNCKVISSSPEGSAPAPAPARARAPGAAANPTQAGFPRVQEDTQKARDGDRRHILEQELAGEQRNLEQARKELADQEVARTPSDRLSGYRERVGQHERNIQAIQKELAVSR
;
A
#
# COMPACT_ATOMS: atom_id res chain seq x y z
N MET A 1 -54.48 -23.09 -5.16
CA MET A 1 -53.05 -23.42 -5.24
C MET A 1 -52.21 -22.14 -5.29
N MET A 2 -52.22 -21.31 -4.24
CA MET A 2 -51.50 -20.02 -4.25
C MET A 2 -51.35 -19.38 -2.87
N LEU A 3 -51.13 -20.17 -1.81
CA LEU A 3 -50.84 -19.61 -0.47
C LEU A 3 -49.60 -20.20 0.19
N MET A 4 -48.88 -21.11 -0.49
CA MET A 4 -47.67 -21.78 0.05
C MET A 4 -46.37 -21.31 -0.60
N THR A 5 -46.43 -20.35 -1.54
CA THR A 5 -45.24 -19.81 -2.24
C THR A 5 -44.74 -18.48 -1.68
N ARG A 6 -45.49 -17.83 -0.77
CA ARG A 6 -45.13 -16.51 -0.22
C ARG A 6 -44.33 -16.57 1.08
N CYS A 7 -44.36 -17.71 1.79
CA CYS A 7 -43.56 -17.91 3.00
C CYS A 7 -42.13 -18.41 2.71
N SER A 8 -41.90 -18.98 1.52
CA SER A 8 -40.60 -19.55 1.16
C SER A 8 -39.52 -18.50 0.89
N LEU A 9 -39.89 -17.26 0.56
CA LEU A 9 -38.93 -16.19 0.32
C LEU A 9 -38.44 -15.51 1.62
N ALA A 10 -39.28 -15.49 2.66
CA ALA A 10 -38.94 -14.88 3.96
C ALA A 10 -37.98 -15.75 4.79
N LEU A 11 -37.96 -17.06 4.55
CA LEU A 11 -37.10 -17.99 5.29
C LEU A 11 -35.67 -18.07 4.72
N LEU A 12 -35.43 -17.58 3.50
CA LEU A 12 -34.12 -17.64 2.83
C LEU A 12 -33.16 -16.51 3.24
N ILE A 13 -33.63 -15.45 3.90
CA ILE A 13 -32.78 -14.34 4.39
C ILE A 13 -32.14 -14.67 5.75
N ALA A 14 -32.66 -15.67 6.48
CA ALA A 14 -32.21 -16.01 7.84
C ALA A 14 -30.94 -16.88 7.89
N LEU A 15 -30.31 -17.19 6.75
CA LEU A 15 -29.19 -18.12 6.66
C LEU A 15 -27.85 -17.47 6.25
N LEU A 16 -27.72 -16.14 6.29
CA LEU A 16 -26.40 -15.52 6.21
C LEU A 16 -25.71 -15.55 7.58
N PRO A 17 -24.62 -16.32 7.79
CA PRO A 17 -23.78 -16.14 8.95
C PRO A 17 -23.06 -14.80 8.83
N LEU A 18 -23.52 -13.80 9.59
CA LEU A 18 -22.81 -12.53 9.74
C LEU A 18 -21.67 -12.74 10.74
N SER A 19 -20.56 -13.31 10.28
CA SER A 19 -19.35 -13.47 11.10
C SER A 19 -18.65 -12.12 11.27
N ALA A 20 -19.15 -11.28 12.17
CA ALA A 20 -18.42 -10.09 12.62
C ALA A 20 -17.28 -10.52 13.55
N SER A 21 -16.09 -10.75 12.99
CA SER A 21 -14.90 -10.99 13.82
C SER A 21 -14.32 -9.65 14.29
N ALA A 22 -14.42 -9.37 15.59
CA ALA A 22 -13.74 -8.24 16.21
C ALA A 22 -12.24 -8.58 16.30
N GLN A 23 -11.45 -8.12 15.32
CA GLN A 23 -10.00 -8.31 15.34
C GLN A 23 -9.39 -7.38 16.41
N SER A 24 -8.97 -7.97 17.53
CA SER A 24 -8.27 -7.25 18.58
C SER A 24 -6.82 -6.98 18.15
N ILE A 25 -6.39 -5.73 18.17
CA ILE A 25 -4.99 -5.36 17.89
C ILE A 25 -4.20 -5.34 19.21
N TYR A 26 -3.06 -6.03 19.25
CA TYR A 26 -2.19 -6.14 20.41
C TYR A 26 -0.94 -5.28 20.23
N LYS A 27 -0.57 -4.53 21.28
CA LYS A 27 0.77 -3.94 21.48
C LYS A 27 1.62 -4.91 22.27
N CYS A 28 2.65 -5.46 21.67
CA CYS A 28 3.67 -6.23 22.36
C CYS A 28 4.89 -5.34 22.57
N VAL A 29 5.45 -5.35 23.78
CA VAL A 29 6.74 -4.70 24.06
C VAL A 29 7.68 -5.81 24.51
N ASP A 30 8.72 -6.07 23.74
CA ASP A 30 9.68 -7.15 24.04
C ASP A 30 10.66 -6.75 25.16
N ALA A 31 11.54 -7.68 25.54
CA ALA A 31 12.55 -7.45 26.59
C ALA A 31 13.58 -6.35 26.24
N SER A 32 13.72 -6.01 24.95
CA SER A 32 14.59 -4.93 24.47
C SER A 32 13.89 -3.56 24.41
N GLY A 33 12.59 -3.51 24.72
CA GLY A 33 11.77 -2.30 24.66
C GLY A 33 11.20 -2.00 23.27
N SER A 34 11.41 -2.88 22.29
CA SER A 34 10.85 -2.72 20.95
C SER A 34 9.35 -3.01 20.97
N THR A 35 8.57 -2.17 20.28
CA THR A 35 7.12 -2.27 20.20
C THR A 35 6.69 -2.91 18.89
N THR A 36 5.91 -3.99 18.96
CA THR A 36 5.31 -4.65 17.80
C THR A 36 3.79 -4.64 17.91
N TYR A 37 3.11 -4.30 16.82
CA TYR A 37 1.65 -4.37 16.71
C TYR A 37 1.26 -5.62 15.93
N SER A 38 0.36 -6.45 16.48
CA SER A 38 -0.05 -7.70 15.86
C SER A 38 -1.56 -7.92 16.00
N SER A 39 -2.16 -8.61 15.02
CA SER A 39 -3.54 -9.09 15.07
C SER A 39 -3.70 -10.35 15.93
N THR A 40 -2.60 -10.92 16.41
CA THR A 40 -2.56 -12.07 17.32
C THR A 40 -1.66 -11.77 18.53
N ARG A 41 -2.00 -12.35 19.69
CA ARG A 41 -1.20 -12.19 20.90
C ARG A 41 0.10 -13.01 20.78
N LEU A 42 1.21 -12.34 20.53
CA LEU A 42 2.52 -12.97 20.33
C LEU A 42 3.19 -13.38 21.66
N GLU A 43 3.03 -12.57 22.70
CA GLU A 43 3.70 -12.75 24.00
C GLU A 43 2.77 -12.44 25.19
N LYS A 44 3.20 -12.80 26.40
CA LYS A 44 2.41 -12.57 27.65
C LYS A 44 2.26 -11.07 27.95
N ASN A 45 3.28 -10.29 27.60
CA ASN A 45 3.45 -8.85 27.77
C ASN A 45 2.69 -8.01 26.74
N CYS A 46 1.89 -8.63 25.86
CA CYS A 46 1.06 -7.90 24.90
C CYS A 46 -0.22 -7.34 25.56
N LYS A 47 -0.54 -6.07 25.28
CA LYS A 47 -1.76 -5.38 25.72
C LYS A 47 -2.69 -5.12 24.53
N VAL A 48 -4.00 -5.32 24.69
CA VAL A 48 -4.99 -5.01 23.64
C VAL A 48 -5.17 -3.50 23.56
N ILE A 49 -5.07 -2.91 22.37
CA ILE A 49 -5.23 -1.46 22.16
C ILE A 49 -6.61 -1.11 21.61
N SER A 50 -7.26 -2.02 20.88
CA SER A 50 -8.61 -1.79 20.40
C SER A 50 -9.34 -3.10 20.14
N SER A 51 -10.49 -3.24 20.78
CA SER A 51 -11.61 -4.05 20.34
C SER A 51 -12.75 -3.06 20.11
N SER A 52 -12.92 -2.56 18.88
CA SER A 52 -14.07 -1.69 18.61
C SER A 52 -15.30 -2.57 18.40
N PRO A 53 -16.37 -2.32 19.15
CA PRO A 53 -17.52 -1.72 18.52
C PRO A 53 -17.85 -0.36 19.15
N GLU A 54 -18.35 0.55 18.33
CA GLU A 54 -18.77 1.91 18.67
C GLU A 54 -19.66 1.93 19.93
N GLY A 55 -19.34 2.81 20.88
CA GLY A 55 -20.08 2.92 22.13
C GLY A 55 -19.63 4.08 23.03
N SER A 56 -20.18 5.27 22.74
CA SER A 56 -20.56 6.35 23.66
C SER A 56 -19.65 6.69 24.86
N ALA A 57 -18.95 7.82 24.75
CA ALA A 57 -18.65 8.68 25.90
C ALA A 57 -19.42 10.01 25.73
N PRO A 58 -20.17 10.50 26.74
CA PRO A 58 -20.89 11.76 26.63
C PRO A 58 -19.91 12.94 26.68
N ALA A 59 -20.02 13.84 25.71
CA ALA A 59 -19.23 15.07 25.64
C ALA A 59 -19.69 16.09 26.72
N PRO A 60 -18.79 16.84 27.38
CA PRO A 60 -19.18 18.01 28.16
C PRO A 60 -19.67 19.13 27.23
N ALA A 61 -20.64 19.91 27.71
CA ALA A 61 -21.45 20.87 26.96
C ALA A 61 -20.63 21.96 26.21
N PRO A 62 -21.15 22.48 25.07
CA PRO A 62 -20.42 23.46 24.27
C PRO A 62 -20.50 24.88 24.86
N ALA A 63 -19.34 25.47 25.12
CA ALA A 63 -19.21 26.92 25.29
C ALA A 63 -19.21 27.60 23.91
N ARG A 64 -20.19 28.49 23.74
CA ARG A 64 -20.42 29.54 22.72
C ARG A 64 -19.49 29.57 21.49
N ALA A 65 -20.15 29.45 20.33
CA ALA A 65 -19.62 29.54 18.98
C ALA A 65 -18.78 30.79 18.70
N ARG A 66 -17.63 30.57 18.06
CA ARG A 66 -16.95 31.55 17.20
C ARG A 66 -16.85 30.97 15.79
N ALA A 67 -17.06 31.84 14.80
CA ALA A 67 -17.32 31.55 13.39
C ALA A 67 -16.39 30.50 12.73
N PRO A 68 -16.88 29.75 11.70
CA PRO A 68 -16.09 28.74 11.03
C PRO A 68 -15.07 29.39 10.10
N GLY A 69 -13.83 29.51 10.57
CA GLY A 69 -12.67 29.60 9.69
C GLY A 69 -12.45 28.24 9.02
N ALA A 70 -12.13 28.27 7.72
CA ALA A 70 -11.85 27.08 6.91
C ALA A 70 -11.01 26.04 7.67
N ALA A 71 -11.44 24.78 7.62
CA ALA A 71 -10.80 23.67 8.30
C ALA A 71 -9.36 23.48 7.83
N ALA A 72 -8.42 24.14 8.51
CA ALA A 72 -7.04 23.71 8.56
C ALA A 72 -7.03 22.42 9.38
N ASN A 73 -6.63 21.32 8.73
CA ASN A 73 -6.41 20.04 9.37
C ASN A 73 -5.54 20.25 10.63
N PRO A 74 -6.01 19.94 11.86
CA PRO A 74 -5.27 20.26 13.07
C PRO A 74 -4.08 19.30 13.17
N THR A 75 -2.95 19.69 12.58
CA THR A 75 -1.68 19.11 12.98
C THR A 75 -1.50 19.51 14.44
N GLN A 76 -1.64 18.54 15.34
CA GLN A 76 -1.39 18.75 16.77
C GLN A 76 -0.07 19.51 16.91
N ALA A 77 -0.07 20.63 17.63
CA ALA A 77 1.05 21.59 17.69
C ALA A 77 2.37 21.02 18.29
N GLY A 78 2.46 19.71 18.50
CA GLY A 78 3.61 18.98 19.04
C GLY A 78 4.00 17.71 18.27
N PHE A 79 3.48 17.47 17.06
CA PHE A 79 3.97 16.34 16.25
C PHE A 79 5.38 16.65 15.70
N PRO A 80 6.38 15.76 15.88
CA PRO A 80 7.73 15.99 15.39
C PRO A 80 7.75 16.24 13.88
N ARG A 81 8.35 17.35 13.46
CA ARG A 81 8.57 17.66 12.04
C ARG A 81 9.93 17.11 11.61
N VAL A 82 9.98 16.52 10.43
CA VAL A 82 11.25 16.17 9.77
C VAL A 82 11.96 17.48 9.41
N GLN A 83 13.27 17.55 9.67
CA GLN A 83 14.06 18.71 9.32
C GLN A 83 14.19 18.82 7.79
N GLU A 84 14.21 20.04 7.25
CA GLU A 84 14.29 20.25 5.80
C GLU A 84 15.53 19.59 5.18
N ASP A 85 16.66 19.62 5.89
CA ASP A 85 17.90 19.00 5.42
C ASP A 85 17.78 17.47 5.36
N THR A 86 17.06 16.86 6.31
CA THR A 86 16.74 15.43 6.27
C THR A 86 15.83 15.09 5.10
N GLN A 87 14.86 15.93 4.80
CA GLN A 87 13.96 15.72 3.66
C GLN A 87 14.72 15.84 2.33
N LYS A 88 15.54 16.89 2.17
CA LYS A 88 16.40 17.09 0.98
C LYS A 88 17.40 15.96 0.76
N ALA A 89 18.03 15.46 1.83
CA ALA A 89 18.93 14.32 1.73
C ALA A 89 18.21 13.09 1.19
N ARG A 90 17.01 12.78 1.71
CA ARG A 90 16.21 11.63 1.25
C ARG A 90 15.73 11.80 -0.19
N ASP A 91 15.32 13.00 -0.59
CA ASP A 91 14.88 13.29 -1.95
C ASP A 91 16.06 13.19 -2.94
N GLY A 92 17.25 13.63 -2.51
CA GLY A 92 18.51 13.46 -3.25
C GLY A 92 18.88 11.98 -3.42
N ASP A 93 18.83 11.19 -2.35
CA ASP A 93 19.08 9.75 -2.37
C ASP A 93 18.09 9.03 -3.28
N ARG A 94 16.79 9.36 -3.19
CA ARG A 94 15.75 8.81 -4.07
C ARG A 94 16.08 9.08 -5.54
N ARG A 95 16.43 10.32 -5.88
CA ARG A 95 16.80 10.66 -7.26
C ARG A 95 18.03 9.88 -7.71
N HIS A 96 19.04 9.77 -6.86
CA HIS A 96 20.26 9.02 -7.19
C HIS A 96 19.98 7.53 -7.44
N ILE A 97 19.13 6.90 -6.62
CA ILE A 97 18.70 5.51 -6.82
C ILE A 97 17.99 5.36 -8.16
N LEU A 98 17.02 6.23 -8.46
CA LEU A 98 16.29 6.18 -9.74
C LEU A 98 17.23 6.40 -10.95
N GLU A 99 18.24 7.26 -10.84
CA GLU A 99 19.25 7.45 -11.90
C GLU A 99 20.10 6.19 -12.11
N GLN A 100 20.49 5.50 -11.03
CA GLN A 100 21.20 4.22 -11.12
C GLN A 100 20.33 3.12 -11.74
N GLU A 101 19.07 3.03 -11.31
CA GLU A 101 18.09 2.08 -11.86
C GLU A 101 17.85 2.34 -13.35
N LEU A 102 17.70 3.61 -13.75
CA LEU A 102 17.56 4.00 -15.16
C LEU A 102 18.77 3.55 -15.99
N ALA A 103 19.99 3.80 -15.49
CA ALA A 103 21.21 3.37 -16.17
C ALA A 103 21.30 1.84 -16.27
N GLY A 104 20.87 1.12 -15.23
CA GLY A 104 20.78 -0.34 -15.23
C GLY A 104 19.79 -0.85 -16.28
N GLU A 105 18.58 -0.30 -16.31
CA GLU A 105 17.53 -0.69 -17.26
C GLU A 105 17.91 -0.38 -18.70
N GLN A 106 18.62 0.72 -18.97
CA GLN A 106 19.14 1.02 -20.31
C GLN A 106 20.13 -0.06 -20.79
N ARG A 107 21.07 -0.48 -19.93
CA ARG A 107 22.01 -1.57 -20.27
C ARG A 107 21.28 -2.89 -20.48
N ASN A 108 20.29 -3.18 -19.64
CA ASN A 108 19.49 -4.40 -19.75
C ASN A 108 18.67 -4.41 -21.06
N LEU A 109 18.12 -3.26 -21.47
CA LEU A 109 17.41 -3.12 -22.74
C LEU A 109 18.34 -3.36 -23.93
N GLU A 110 19.55 -2.78 -23.91
CA GLU A 110 20.55 -3.01 -24.96
C GLU A 110 20.91 -4.49 -25.08
N GLN A 111 21.15 -5.16 -23.95
CA GLN A 111 21.45 -6.59 -23.90
C GLN A 111 20.26 -7.43 -24.40
N ALA A 112 19.03 -7.13 -23.97
CA ALA A 112 17.83 -7.85 -24.40
C ALA A 112 17.58 -7.68 -25.92
N ARG A 113 17.85 -6.50 -26.48
CA ARG A 113 17.77 -6.26 -27.93
C ARG A 113 18.80 -7.05 -28.70
N LYS A 114 20.04 -7.14 -28.18
CA LYS A 114 21.09 -7.95 -28.78
C LYS A 114 20.72 -9.44 -28.78
N GLU A 115 20.25 -9.96 -27.65
CA GLU A 115 19.79 -11.34 -27.55
C GLU A 115 18.64 -11.64 -28.50
N LEU A 116 17.66 -10.74 -28.62
CA LEU A 116 16.57 -10.89 -29.59
C LEU A 116 17.13 -10.99 -31.01
N ALA A 117 18.04 -10.10 -31.40
CA ALA A 117 18.66 -10.11 -32.73
C ALA A 117 19.44 -11.41 -33.00
N ASP A 118 20.23 -11.88 -32.02
CA ASP A 118 20.98 -13.14 -32.13
C ASP A 118 20.03 -14.35 -32.35
N GLN A 119 18.88 -14.37 -31.66
CA GLN A 119 17.88 -15.43 -31.80
C GLN A 119 17.12 -15.36 -33.13
N GLU A 120 16.88 -14.16 -33.66
CA GLU A 120 16.29 -13.98 -34.98
C GLU A 120 17.22 -14.52 -36.08
N VAL A 121 18.54 -14.27 -35.97
CA VAL A 121 19.55 -14.84 -36.88
C VAL A 121 19.62 -16.36 -36.76
N ALA A 122 19.54 -16.89 -35.53
CA ALA A 122 19.52 -18.33 -35.26
C ALA A 122 18.24 -19.04 -35.75
N ARG A 123 17.25 -18.31 -36.31
CA ARG A 123 15.94 -18.82 -36.75
C ARG A 123 15.21 -19.60 -35.66
N THR A 124 15.32 -19.13 -34.43
CA THR A 124 14.63 -19.69 -33.28
C THR A 124 13.10 -19.70 -33.51
N PRO A 125 12.37 -20.76 -33.07
CA PRO A 125 10.92 -20.84 -33.25
C PRO A 125 10.18 -19.61 -32.69
N SER A 126 9.08 -19.21 -33.34
CA SER A 126 8.31 -18.02 -32.99
C SER A 126 7.90 -17.96 -31.51
N ASP A 127 7.51 -19.09 -30.92
CA ASP A 127 7.08 -19.16 -29.51
C ASP A 127 8.21 -18.86 -28.52
N ARG A 128 9.46 -19.08 -28.91
CA ARG A 128 10.62 -18.71 -28.10
C ARG A 128 10.97 -17.24 -28.34
N LEU A 129 10.89 -16.76 -29.58
CA LEU A 129 11.14 -15.36 -29.93
C LEU A 129 10.18 -14.38 -29.24
N SER A 130 8.92 -14.77 -29.03
CA SER A 130 7.94 -13.96 -28.31
C SER A 130 8.44 -13.59 -26.90
N GLY A 131 9.05 -14.53 -26.17
CA GLY A 131 9.65 -14.27 -24.86
C GLY A 131 10.79 -13.26 -24.89
N TYR A 132 11.61 -13.23 -25.96
CA TYR A 132 12.66 -12.21 -26.12
C TYR A 132 12.05 -10.84 -26.42
N ARG A 133 11.03 -10.77 -27.28
CA ARG A 133 10.31 -9.51 -27.57
C ARG A 133 9.62 -8.96 -26.32
N GLU A 134 9.03 -9.83 -25.50
CA GLU A 134 8.40 -9.44 -24.24
C GLU A 134 9.42 -8.86 -23.24
N ARG A 135 10.61 -9.46 -23.12
CA ARG A 135 11.69 -8.91 -22.28
C ARG A 135 12.10 -7.51 -22.74
N VAL A 136 12.30 -7.30 -24.04
CA VAL A 136 12.58 -5.96 -24.60
C VAL A 136 11.48 -4.98 -24.22
N GLY A 137 10.22 -5.33 -24.46
CA GLY A 137 9.09 -4.46 -24.13
C GLY A 137 8.95 -4.19 -22.62
N GLN A 138 9.34 -5.12 -21.77
CA GLN A 138 9.35 -4.92 -20.31
C GLN A 138 10.38 -3.86 -19.90
N HIS A 139 11.63 -3.97 -20.39
CA HIS A 139 12.67 -2.98 -20.08
C HIS A 139 12.29 -1.57 -20.60
N GLU A 140 11.67 -1.48 -21.78
CA GLU A 140 11.17 -0.19 -22.30
C GLU A 140 10.12 0.45 -21.40
N ARG A 141 9.16 -0.35 -20.89
CA ARG A 141 8.14 0.14 -19.95
C ARG A 141 8.75 0.55 -18.61
N ASN A 142 9.73 -0.21 -18.10
CA ASN A 142 10.45 0.12 -16.86
C ASN A 142 11.16 1.47 -17.00
N ILE A 143 11.90 1.68 -18.10
CA ILE A 143 12.59 2.96 -18.39
C ILE A 143 11.58 4.11 -18.38
N GLN A 144 10.44 3.96 -19.06
CA GLN A 144 9.41 5.01 -19.08
C GLN A 144 8.83 5.29 -17.69
N ALA A 145 8.65 4.26 -16.86
CA ALA A 145 8.17 4.43 -15.49
C ALA A 145 9.18 5.21 -14.64
N ILE A 146 10.46 4.82 -14.67
CA ILE A 146 11.53 5.47 -13.91
C ILE A 146 11.69 6.94 -14.36
N GLN A 147 11.64 7.20 -15.67
CA GLN A 147 11.71 8.57 -16.20
C GLN A 147 10.55 9.45 -15.72
N LYS A 148 9.34 8.90 -15.62
CA LYS A 148 8.19 9.63 -15.04
C LYS A 148 8.40 9.92 -13.56
N GLU A 149 8.95 8.98 -12.80
CA GLU A 149 9.25 9.19 -11.39
C GLU A 149 10.33 10.26 -11.19
N LEU A 150 11.41 10.22 -11.96
CA LEU A 150 12.45 11.25 -11.96
C LEU A 150 11.90 12.64 -12.28
N ALA A 151 10.94 12.75 -13.21
CA ALA A 151 10.32 14.03 -13.54
C ALA A 151 9.54 14.64 -12.36
N VAL A 152 9.05 13.82 -11.43
CA VAL A 152 8.30 14.25 -10.24
C VAL A 152 9.22 14.33 -8.99
N SER A 153 10.38 13.68 -9.02
CA SER A 153 11.39 13.73 -7.96
C SER A 153 12.22 15.01 -8.05
N ARG A 154 11.65 16.14 -7.59
CA ARG A 154 12.35 17.43 -7.44
C ARG A 154 13.07 17.54 -6.11
#